data_AF-A0A941QK15-F1
#
_entry.id   AF-A0A941QK15-F1
#
_cell.length_a   1.000
_cell.length_b   1.000
_cell.length_c   1.000
_cell.angle_alpha   90.00
_cell.angle_beta   90.00
_cell.angle_gamma   90.00
#
_symmetry.space_group_name_H-M   'P 1'
#
loop_
_entity.id
_entity.type
_entity.pdbx_description
1 polymer ?
#
loop_
_entity_poly.entity_id
_entity_poly.type
_entity_poly.pdbx_seq_one_letter_code
_entity_poly.pdbx_strand_id
1 'polypeptide(L)' 'MNVRFNPATETIAFRMWQHCEPIGWNCTIAEAADAIDVSVNRVRRIAGHKGWGHRFRATRKDASAGFEVEAQP' A
#
# COMPACT_ATOMS: atom_id res chain seq x y z
N MET A 1 5.88 16.63 14.30
CA MET A 1 6.06 16.12 12.92
C MET A 1 5.15 16.92 12.00
N ASN A 2 5.68 17.77 11.12
CA ASN A 2 4.85 18.53 10.16
C ASN A 2 4.33 17.58 9.08
N VAL A 3 3.05 17.25 9.12
CA VAL A 3 2.38 16.53 8.03
C VAL A 3 2.23 17.53 6.88
N ARG A 4 3.19 17.57 5.96
CA ARG A 4 3.03 18.28 4.69
C ARG A 4 1.89 17.62 3.93
N PHE A 5 0.72 18.25 3.96
CA PHE A 5 -0.45 17.84 3.19
C PHE A 5 -0.09 17.91 1.71
N ASN A 6 0.00 16.75 1.06
CA ASN A 6 0.32 16.67 -0.36
C ASN A 6 -0.93 16.18 -1.12
N PRO A 7 -1.55 17.01 -1.96
CA PRO A 7 -2.80 16.67 -2.65
C PRO A 7 -2.66 15.44 -3.56
N ALA A 8 -1.45 15.17 -4.07
CA ALA A 8 -1.18 13.95 -4.84
C ALA A 8 -1.31 12.69 -3.96
N THR A 9 -0.84 12.76 -2.72
CA THR A 9 -0.92 11.66 -1.75
C THR A 9 -2.37 11.43 -1.31
N GLU A 10 -3.13 12.49 -1.10
CA GLU A 10 -4.56 12.44 -0.79
C GLU A 10 -5.37 11.81 -1.94
N THR A 11 -5.05 12.17 -3.19
CA THR A 11 -5.71 11.60 -4.38
C THR A 11 -5.49 10.09 -4.48
N ILE A 12 -4.27 9.62 -4.23
CA ILE A 12 -3.95 8.18 -4.23
C ILE A 12 -4.69 7.48 -3.08
N ALA A 13 -4.71 8.08 -1.89
CA ALA A 13 -5.43 7.53 -0.74
C ALA A 13 -6.94 7.41 -1.03
N PHE A 14 -7.53 8.41 -1.69
CA PHE A 14 -8.94 8.38 -2.06
C PHE A 14 -9.26 7.30 -3.10
N ARG A 15 -8.45 7.17 -4.15
CA ARG A 15 -8.60 6.11 -5.17
C ARG A 15 -8.52 4.71 -4.57
N MET A 16 -7.54 4.52 -3.68
CA MET A 16 -7.34 3.27 -2.97
C MET A 16 -8.54 2.94 -2.07
N TRP A 17 -9.06 3.93 -1.32
CA TRP A 17 -10.27 3.77 -0.51
C TRP A 17 -11.50 3.43 -1.36
N GLN A 18 -11.73 4.13 -2.48
CA GLN A 18 -12.83 3.87 -3.42
C GLN A 18 -12.84 2.43 -3.93
N HIS A 19 -11.66 1.83 -4.16
CA HIS A 19 -11.56 0.44 -4.59
C HIS A 19 -11.74 -0.54 -3.43
N CYS A 20 -11.14 -0.27 -2.27
CA CYS A 20 -11.09 -1.21 -1.14
C CYS A 20 -12.38 -1.24 -0.31
N GLU A 21 -13.09 -0.11 -0.17
CA GLU A 21 -14.32 -0.01 0.61
C GLU A 21 -15.45 -0.95 0.14
N PRO A 22 -15.85 -0.98 -1.15
CA PRO A 22 -16.95 -1.83 -1.61
C PRO A 22 -16.67 -3.33 -1.51
N ILE A 23 -15.40 -3.73 -1.49
CA ILE A 23 -14.98 -5.15 -1.32
C ILE A 23 -14.67 -5.50 0.14
N GLY A 24 -14.98 -4.60 1.09
CA GLY A 24 -14.73 -4.82 2.51
C GLY A 24 -13.25 -4.99 2.86
N TRP A 25 -12.36 -4.36 2.10
CA TRP A 25 -10.90 -4.49 2.22
C TRP A 25 -10.37 -5.92 2.05
N ASN A 26 -11.12 -6.79 1.36
CA ASN A 26 -10.71 -8.16 1.03
C ASN A 26 -9.69 -8.22 -0.13
N CYS A 27 -8.72 -7.32 -0.10
CA CYS A 27 -7.62 -7.24 -1.05
C CYS A 27 -6.31 -7.07 -0.29
N THR A 28 -5.20 -7.46 -0.92
CA THR A 28 -3.85 -7.17 -0.43
C THR A 28 -3.39 -5.79 -0.87
N ILE A 29 -2.34 -5.24 -0.23
CA ILE A 29 -1.73 -3.97 -0.66
C ILE A 29 -1.22 -4.05 -2.12
N ALA A 30 -0.79 -5.23 -2.57
CA ALA A 30 -0.34 -5.43 -3.95
C ALA A 30 -1.51 -5.38 -4.95
N GLU A 31 -2.64 -6.00 -4.64
CA GLU A 31 -3.84 -5.93 -5.49
C GLU A 31 -4.42 -4.52 -5.54
N ALA A 32 -4.49 -3.84 -4.40
CA ALA A 32 -4.94 -2.45 -4.37
C ALA A 32 -4.00 -1.52 -5.15
N ALA A 33 -2.70 -1.81 -5.17
CA ALA A 33 -1.68 -1.08 -5.92
C ALA A 33 -1.80 -1.31 -7.43
N ASP A 34 -2.04 -2.56 -7.84
CA ASP A 34 -2.32 -2.94 -9.23
C ASP A 34 -3.61 -2.27 -9.74
N ALA A 35 -4.68 -2.34 -8.97
CA ALA A 35 -5.99 -1.77 -9.33
C ALA A 35 -5.98 -0.24 -9.54
N ILE A 36 -5.08 0.49 -8.89
CA ILE A 36 -4.96 1.95 -9.01
C ILE A 36 -3.75 2.39 -9.84
N ASP A 37 -3.00 1.46 -10.43
CA ASP A 37 -1.76 1.68 -11.20
C ASP A 37 -0.73 2.53 -10.42
N VAL A 38 -0.45 2.15 -9.16
CA VAL A 38 0.52 2.84 -8.30
C VAL A 38 1.48 1.83 -7.71
N SER A 39 2.76 2.21 -7.56
CA SER A 39 3.75 1.34 -6.94
C SER A 39 3.36 0.89 -5.53
N VAL A 40 3.49 -0.41 -5.26
CA VAL A 40 3.19 -1.06 -3.96
C VAL A 40 3.85 -0.35 -2.78
N ASN A 41 5.11 0.10 -2.95
CA ASN A 41 5.86 0.80 -1.90
C ASN A 41 5.22 2.14 -1.51
N ARG A 42 4.65 2.86 -2.50
CA ARG A 42 3.94 4.13 -2.31
C ARG A 42 2.60 3.91 -1.61
N VAL A 43 1.85 2.89 -2.04
CA VAL A 43 0.60 2.45 -1.39
C VAL A 43 0.86 2.05 0.06
N ARG A 44 1.92 1.29 0.33
CA ARG A 44 2.32 0.87 1.68
C ARG A 44 2.63 2.06 2.60
N ARG A 45 3.37 3.07 2.09
CA ARG A 45 3.65 4.31 2.84
C ARG A 45 2.37 5.07 3.17
N ILE A 46 1.45 5.20 2.20
CA ILE A 46 0.17 5.88 2.39
C ILE A 46 -0.72 5.13 3.38
N ALA A 47 -0.82 3.81 3.24
CA ALA A 47 -1.53 2.93 4.17
C ALA A 47 -0.98 3.06 5.59
N GLY A 48 0.35 3.10 5.75
CA GLY A 48 1.00 3.34 7.04
C GLY A 48 0.68 4.72 7.62
N HIS A 49 0.78 5.77 6.81
CA HIS A 49 0.46 7.14 7.22
C HIS A 49 -1.01 7.34 7.62
N LYS A 50 -1.94 6.66 6.94
CA LYS A 50 -3.38 6.74 7.20
C LYS A 50 -3.85 5.72 8.26
N GLY A 51 -2.97 4.83 8.74
CA GLY A 51 -3.34 3.78 9.70
C GLY A 51 -4.15 2.63 9.10
N TRP A 52 -4.17 2.48 7.77
CA TRP A 52 -4.94 1.47 7.05
C TRP A 52 -4.24 0.11 6.96
N GLY A 53 -3.01 -0.03 7.46
CA GLY A 53 -2.25 -1.28 7.40
C GLY A 53 -2.99 -2.51 7.97
N HIS A 54 -3.80 -2.31 9.02
CA HIS A 54 -4.58 -3.39 9.65
C HIS A 54 -5.89 -3.73 8.92
N ARG A 55 -6.31 -2.90 7.95
CA ARG A 55 -7.55 -3.10 7.18
C ARG A 55 -7.34 -4.07 6.02
N PHE A 56 -6.15 -4.07 5.43
CA PHE A 56 -5.80 -4.96 4.33
C PHE A 56 -5.72 -6.42 4.79
N ARG A 57 -6.06 -7.34 3.89
CA ARG A 57 -5.79 -8.75 4.11
C ARG A 57 -4.28 -8.92 4.24
N ALA A 58 -3.84 -9.27 5.45
CA ALA A 58 -2.43 -9.52 5.70
C ALA A 58 -1.98 -10.67 4.80
N THR A 59 -1.19 -10.36 3.78
CA THR A 59 -0.30 -11.34 3.20
C THR A 59 0.72 -11.65 4.30
N ARG A 60 0.53 -12.76 5.02
CA ARG A 60 1.61 -13.38 5.77
C ARG A 60 2.65 -13.83 4.74
N LYS A 61 3.46 -12.90 4.24
CA LYS A 61 4.82 -13.24 3.89
C LYS A 61 5.57 -13.21 5.21
N ASP A 62 5.77 -14.40 5.74
CA ASP A 62 6.76 -14.68 6.77
C ASP A 62 8.02 -13.86 6.44
N ALA A 63 8.34 -12.90 7.29
CA ALA A 63 9.43 -11.96 7.08
C ALA A 63 10.80 -12.61 7.34
N SER A 64 11.00 -13.83 6.83
CA SER A 64 12.27 -14.55 6.81
C SER A 64 12.86 -14.74 5.41
N ALA A 65 12.16 -14.32 4.35
CA ALA A 65 12.64 -14.49 2.98
C ALA A 65 13.18 -13.18 2.37
N GLY A 66 14.47 -12.95 2.62
CA GLY A 66 15.45 -12.42 1.67
C GLY A 66 15.13 -11.11 0.95
N PHE A 67 15.67 -10.00 1.46
CA PHE A 67 16.10 -8.89 0.62
C PHE A 67 17.61 -9.07 0.34
N GLU A 68 17.94 -10.08 -0.46
CA GLU A 68 19.23 -10.17 -1.13
C GLU A 68 18.96 -10.51 -2.59
N VAL A 69 18.83 -9.47 -3.43
CA VAL A 69 19.13 -9.54 -4.86
C VAL A 69 19.51 -8.11 -5.28
N GLU A 70 20.80 -7.78 -5.24
CA GLU A 70 21.43 -7.04 -6.33
C GLU A 70 22.95 -7.21 -6.26
N ALA A 71 23.42 -8.33 -6.79
CA ALA A 71 24.77 -8.43 -7.35
C ALA A 71 24.63 -9.21 -8.66
N GLN A 72 25.02 -8.58 -9.76
CA GLN A 72 25.58 -9.16 -10.99
C GLN A 72 25.49 -8.15 -12.14
N PRO A 73 26.32 -8.28 -13.19
CA PRO A 73 27.77 -8.52 -13.22
C PRO A 73 28.55 -7.31 -13.81
#